data_AF-M8CCY9-F1
#
_entry.id   AF-M8CCY9-F1
#
_cell.length_a   1.000
_cell.length_b   1.000
_cell.length_c   1.000
_cell.angle_alpha   90.00
_cell.angle_beta   90.00
_cell.angle_gamma   90.00
#
_symmetry.space_group_name_H-M   'P 1'
#
loop_
_entity.id
_entity.type
_entity.pdbx_description
1 polymer ?
#
loop_
_entity_poly.entity_id
_entity_poly.type
_entity_poly.pdbx_seq_one_letter_code
_entity_poly.pdbx_strand_id
1 'polypeptide(L)'
;MEQSWEQIYSHDNPGSKPAEVAVTATVRRSTALLDGASVVPQEVGGAVWFGSAVCLDMVVWERMKWELERGGWVAPGPGNGNEQRVERVDRRDRLGQWHRFACYVLVERFVLKRMDGSLALTCVFRHTDKIKTKWL
;
A
#
# COMPACT_ATOMS: atom_id res chain seq x y z
N MET A 1 -5.16 -0.04 13.76
CA MET A 1 -5.07 -0.05 12.29
C MET A 1 -5.19 1.38 11.82
N GLU A 2 -4.34 1.79 10.89
CA GLU A 2 -4.28 3.16 10.38
C GLU A 2 -4.47 3.15 8.86
N GLN A 3 -5.19 4.15 8.33
CA GLN A 3 -5.39 4.33 6.89
C GLN A 3 -4.77 5.65 6.44
N SER A 4 -4.09 5.63 5.28
CA SER A 4 -3.57 6.85 4.65
C SER A 4 -3.59 6.74 3.12
N TRP A 5 -3.33 7.85 2.44
CA TRP A 5 -3.10 7.89 1.00
C TRP A 5 -1.62 8.09 0.71
N GLU A 6 -1.00 7.19 -0.05
CA GLU A 6 0.42 7.26 -0.45
C GLU A 6 0.51 7.64 -1.91
N GLN A 7 1.33 8.64 -2.24
CA GLN A 7 1.53 9.06 -3.63
C GLN A 7 2.36 8.01 -4.38
N ILE A 8 1.86 7.51 -5.50
CA ILE A 8 2.55 6.52 -6.34
C ILE A 8 3.03 7.10 -7.66
N TYR A 9 2.49 8.26 -8.07
CA TYR A 9 2.85 8.94 -9.30
C TYR A 9 2.52 10.43 -9.21
N SER A 10 3.32 11.26 -9.87
CA SER A 10 3.00 12.67 -10.08
C SER A 10 3.53 13.14 -11.44
N HIS A 11 2.88 14.16 -11.98
CA HIS A 11 3.26 14.79 -13.23
C HIS A 11 3.07 16.30 -13.10
N ASP A 12 4.11 17.07 -13.39
CA ASP A 12 4.03 18.53 -13.44
C ASP A 12 3.76 18.98 -14.88
N ASN A 13 2.93 20.01 -15.03
CA ASN A 13 2.55 20.55 -16.33
C ASN A 13 2.98 22.03 -16.43
N PRO A 14 4.11 22.32 -17.09
CA PRO A 14 4.66 23.67 -17.17
C PRO A 14 3.92 24.62 -18.14
N GLY A 15 2.72 24.24 -18.62
CA GLY A 15 1.90 25.11 -19.49
C GLY A 15 1.36 24.46 -20.76
N SER A 16 1.54 23.15 -20.94
CA SER A 16 0.86 22.43 -22.03
C SER A 16 -0.58 22.10 -21.62
N LYS A 17 -1.45 21.73 -22.56
CA LYS A 17 -2.84 21.36 -22.30
C LYS A 17 -3.08 19.86 -22.46
N PRO A 18 -2.35 18.93 -21.83
CA PRO A 18 -2.77 17.54 -21.87
C PRO A 18 -4.08 17.48 -21.10
N ALA A 19 -5.16 17.11 -21.80
CA ALA A 19 -6.44 16.80 -21.18
C ALA A 19 -6.39 15.44 -20.46
N GLU A 20 -5.31 14.69 -20.64
CA GLU A 20 -5.09 13.38 -20.05
C GLU A 20 -3.67 13.18 -19.55
N VAL A 21 -3.52 12.36 -18.50
CA VAL A 21 -2.23 11.94 -17.95
C VAL A 21 -2.20 10.42 -17.91
N ALA A 22 -1.22 9.83 -18.60
CA ALA A 22 -0.93 8.41 -18.50
C ALA A 22 -0.10 8.13 -17.25
N VAL A 23 -0.67 7.34 -16.33
CA VAL A 23 -0.03 6.90 -15.09
C VAL A 23 0.59 5.53 -15.32
N THR A 24 1.86 5.41 -14.95
CA THR A 24 2.56 4.12 -14.88
C THR A 24 3.36 4.09 -13.59
N ALA A 25 3.01 3.17 -12.69
CA ALA A 25 3.70 3.00 -11.42
C ALA A 25 3.78 1.51 -11.05
N THR A 26 4.92 1.05 -10.52
CA THR A 26 5.03 -0.27 -9.92
C THR A 26 4.88 -0.13 -8.41
N VAL A 27 3.92 -0.83 -7.84
CA VAL A 27 3.56 -0.75 -6.42
C VAL A 27 3.80 -2.09 -5.75
N ARG A 28 4.59 -2.10 -4.68
CA ARG A 28 4.73 -3.26 -3.80
C ARG A 28 3.54 -3.33 -2.84
N ARG A 29 2.70 -4.36 -3.00
CA ARG A 29 1.37 -4.46 -2.38
C ARG A 29 1.43 -4.73 -0.88
N SER A 30 2.45 -5.41 -0.38
CA SER A 30 2.64 -5.67 1.04
C SER A 30 4.08 -5.47 1.49
N THR A 31 4.28 -4.98 2.70
CA THR A 31 5.62 -4.84 3.31
C THR A 31 5.51 -5.05 4.81
N ALA A 32 6.44 -5.80 5.39
CA ALA A 32 6.60 -5.89 6.84
C ALA A 32 7.87 -5.14 7.26
N LEU A 33 7.78 -4.38 8.35
CA LEU A 33 8.85 -3.57 8.91
C LEU A 33 9.04 -3.95 10.39
N LEU A 34 10.16 -4.60 10.74
CA LEU A 34 10.56 -4.87 12.12
C LEU A 34 11.44 -3.71 12.58
N ASP A 35 11.01 -2.99 13.63
CA ASP A 35 11.69 -1.77 14.09
C ASP A 35 11.99 -0.75 12.98
N GLY A 36 11.10 -0.69 11.98
CA GLY A 36 11.25 0.18 10.80
C GLY A 36 12.10 -0.40 9.65
N ALA A 37 12.79 -1.52 9.86
CA ALA A 37 13.59 -2.19 8.83
C ALA A 37 12.78 -3.26 8.10
N SER A 38 12.94 -3.36 6.77
CA SER A 38 12.19 -4.36 5.98
C SER A 38 12.56 -5.79 6.38
N VAL A 39 11.53 -6.60 6.57
CA VAL A 39 11.66 -8.02 6.90
C VAL A 39 10.70 -8.85 6.05
N VAL A 40 11.07 -10.09 5.78
CA VAL A 40 10.22 -11.06 5.08
C VAL A 40 9.52 -11.93 6.12
N PRO A 41 8.18 -11.97 6.16
CA PRO A 41 7.45 -12.86 7.06
C PRO A 41 7.65 -14.32 6.66
N GLN A 42 7.76 -15.21 7.63
CA GLN A 42 7.90 -16.66 7.45
C GLN A 42 6.90 -17.42 8.31
N GLU A 43 6.13 -18.30 7.71
CA GLU A 43 5.20 -19.16 8.45
C GLU A 43 5.95 -20.41 8.95
N VAL A 44 6.07 -20.56 10.26
CA VAL A 44 6.76 -21.68 10.90
C VAL A 44 6.02 -22.10 12.16
N GLY A 45 5.59 -23.36 12.23
CA GLY A 45 5.04 -23.96 13.44
C GLY A 45 3.74 -23.32 13.94
N GLY A 46 2.86 -22.86 13.03
CA GLY A 46 1.59 -22.21 13.41
C GLY A 46 1.73 -20.76 13.87
N ALA A 47 2.83 -20.10 13.51
CA ALA A 47 3.04 -18.68 13.72
C ALA A 47 3.70 -18.04 12.50
N VAL A 48 3.48 -16.74 12.33
CA VAL A 48 4.18 -15.93 11.33
C VAL A 48 5.29 -15.15 12.01
N TRP A 49 6.53 -15.48 11.64
CA TRP A 49 7.76 -14.91 12.16
C TRP A 49 8.22 -13.72 11.32
N PHE A 50 8.63 -12.66 11.99
CA PHE A 50 9.23 -11.46 11.42
C PHE A 50 10.68 -11.39 11.91
N GLY A 51 11.58 -11.98 11.13
CA GLY A 51 12.94 -12.26 11.58
C GLY A 51 12.91 -13.26 12.74
N SER A 52 13.85 -13.14 13.68
CA SER A 52 13.94 -14.02 14.85
C SER A 52 13.35 -13.42 16.13
N ALA A 53 12.75 -12.23 16.07
CA ALA A 53 12.42 -11.43 17.26
C ALA A 53 10.92 -11.35 17.57
N VAL A 54 10.07 -11.26 16.53
CA VAL A 54 8.63 -11.06 16.68
C VAL A 54 7.92 -12.16 15.91
N CYS A 55 6.90 -12.76 16.52
CA CYS A 55 5.96 -13.61 15.83
C CYS A 55 4.52 -13.21 16.15
N LEU A 56 3.62 -13.53 15.22
CA LEU A 56 2.18 -13.48 15.43
C LEU A 56 1.65 -14.91 15.37
N ASP A 57 0.87 -15.28 16.38
CA ASP A 57 0.08 -16.50 16.34
C ASP A 57 -0.80 -16.52 15.08
N MET A 58 -0.98 -17.69 14.47
CA MET A 58 -1.74 -17.82 13.23
C MET A 58 -3.16 -17.26 13.33
N VAL A 59 -3.80 -17.35 14.51
CA VAL A 59 -5.15 -16.81 14.73
C VAL A 59 -5.15 -15.29 14.57
N VAL A 60 -4.12 -14.60 15.08
CA VAL A 60 -3.98 -13.14 14.95
C VAL A 60 -3.70 -12.75 13.51
N TRP A 61 -2.83 -13.51 12.84
CA TRP A 61 -2.48 -13.28 11.44
C TRP A 61 -3.67 -13.46 10.50
N GLU A 62 -4.44 -14.53 10.66
CA GLU A 62 -5.67 -14.76 9.87
C GLU A 62 -6.74 -13.72 10.19
N ARG A 63 -6.86 -13.28 11.43
CA ARG A 63 -7.75 -12.16 11.75
C ARG A 63 -7.34 -10.88 11.02
N MET A 64 -6.03 -10.58 10.95
CA MET A 64 -5.53 -9.43 10.21
C MET A 64 -5.86 -9.52 8.71
N LYS A 65 -5.67 -10.69 8.09
CA LYS A 65 -6.06 -10.94 6.70
C LYS A 65 -7.55 -10.75 6.48
N TRP A 66 -8.39 -11.27 7.37
CA TRP A 66 -9.83 -11.11 7.25
C TRP A 66 -10.28 -9.64 7.31
N GLU A 67 -9.66 -8.83 8.18
CA GLU A 67 -9.92 -7.39 8.24
C GLU A 67 -9.49 -6.68 6.94
N LEU A 68 -8.36 -7.08 6.35
CA LEU A 68 -7.88 -6.59 5.05
C LEU A 68 -8.84 -6.94 3.91
N GLU A 69 -9.31 -8.19 3.85
CA GLU A 69 -10.26 -8.67 2.85
C GLU A 69 -11.61 -7.99 2.97
N ARG A 70 -12.11 -7.78 4.20
CA ARG A 70 -13.31 -6.97 4.45
C ARG A 70 -13.10 -5.52 3.99
N GLY A 71 -11.87 -5.04 4.11
CA GLY A 71 -11.40 -3.78 3.55
C GLY A 71 -11.22 -3.80 2.04
N GLY A 72 -11.39 -4.94 1.33
CA GLY A 72 -11.23 -5.07 -0.13
C GLY A 72 -9.81 -5.37 -0.59
N TRP A 73 -8.84 -5.54 0.32
CA TRP A 73 -7.49 -5.96 -0.06
C TRP A 73 -7.46 -7.47 -0.28
N VAL A 74 -7.18 -7.88 -1.53
CA VAL A 74 -7.01 -9.29 -1.88
C VAL A 74 -5.54 -9.61 -2.04
N ALA A 75 -5.06 -10.64 -1.34
CA ALA A 75 -3.69 -11.13 -1.46
C ALA A 75 -3.39 -11.54 -2.92
N PRO A 76 -2.14 -11.38 -3.40
CA PRO A 76 -1.75 -11.93 -4.69
C PRO A 76 -2.05 -13.44 -4.74
N GLY A 77 -2.66 -13.90 -5.82
CA GLY A 77 -2.87 -15.34 -6.05
C GLY A 77 -1.55 -16.11 -6.16
N PRO A 78 -1.59 -17.46 -6.10
CA PRO A 78 -0.40 -18.29 -6.28
C PRO A 78 0.36 -17.92 -7.57
N GLY A 79 1.65 -17.66 -7.47
CA GLY A 79 2.49 -17.25 -8.60
C GLY A 79 2.46 -15.76 -8.96
N ASN A 80 1.56 -14.97 -8.37
CA ASN A 80 1.60 -13.51 -8.51
C ASN A 80 2.61 -12.91 -7.52
N GLY A 81 3.52 -12.11 -8.05
CA GLY A 81 4.47 -11.37 -7.23
C GLY A 81 3.80 -10.35 -6.31
N ASN A 82 4.57 -9.88 -5.33
CA ASN A 82 4.15 -8.78 -4.45
C ASN A 82 4.18 -7.41 -5.15
N GLU A 83 4.74 -7.34 -6.36
CA GLU A 83 4.76 -6.14 -7.18
C GLU A 83 3.58 -6.15 -8.17
N GLN A 84 2.89 -5.03 -8.27
CA GLN A 84 1.82 -4.83 -9.25
C GLN A 84 2.02 -3.53 -10.00
N ARG A 85 1.89 -3.60 -11.32
CA ARG A 85 1.90 -2.42 -12.20
C ARG A 85 0.51 -1.78 -12.20
N VAL A 86 0.46 -0.49 -11.92
CA VAL A 86 -0.71 0.38 -12.05
C VAL A 86 -0.56 1.16 -13.34
N GLU A 87 -1.38 0.83 -14.32
CA GLU A 87 -1.47 1.53 -15.60
C GLU A 87 -2.87 2.07 -15.78
N ARG A 88 -2.99 3.38 -15.99
CA ARG A 88 -4.28 4.03 -16.21
C ARG A 88 -4.08 5.36 -16.92
N VAL A 89 -5.14 5.82 -17.59
CA VAL A 89 -5.20 7.16 -18.16
C VAL A 89 -6.26 7.93 -17.40
N ASP A 90 -5.85 8.98 -16.72
CA ASP A 90 -6.78 9.91 -16.06
C ASP A 90 -7.04 11.08 -17.00
N ARG A 91 -8.32 11.34 -17.27
CA ARG A 91 -8.77 12.48 -18.06
C ARG A 91 -9.37 13.53 -17.15
N ARG A 92 -9.14 14.78 -17.50
CA ARG A 92 -9.71 15.92 -16.77
C ARG A 92 -11.01 16.37 -17.42
N ASP A 93 -12.12 16.24 -16.70
CA ASP A 93 -13.44 16.64 -17.20
C ASP A 93 -13.65 18.17 -17.24
N ARG A 94 -12.92 18.93 -16.42
CA ARG A 94 -13.13 20.38 -16.26
C ARG A 94 -12.15 21.21 -17.09
N LEU A 95 -12.67 22.17 -17.84
CA LEU A 95 -11.89 23.22 -18.50
C LEU A 95 -11.17 24.09 -17.45
N GLY A 96 -9.86 24.22 -17.56
CA GLY A 96 -9.03 25.09 -16.71
C GLY A 96 -7.55 24.68 -16.77
N GLN A 97 -6.66 25.59 -16.40
CA GLN A 97 -5.23 25.26 -16.27
C GLN A 97 -5.02 24.34 -15.07
N TRP A 98 -3.99 23.51 -15.14
CA TRP A 98 -3.40 22.77 -14.02
C TRP A 98 -1.89 22.82 -14.20
N HIS A 99 -1.20 22.78 -13.08
CA HIS A 99 0.25 22.76 -13.01
C HIS A 99 0.77 21.45 -12.40
N ARG A 100 -0.08 20.67 -11.70
CA ARG A 100 0.32 19.38 -11.15
C ARG A 100 -0.80 18.34 -11.10
N PHE A 101 -0.46 17.11 -11.47
CA PHE A 101 -1.26 15.91 -11.28
C PHE A 101 -0.57 15.00 -10.26
N ALA A 102 -1.33 14.38 -9.38
CA ALA A 102 -0.84 13.37 -8.46
C ALA A 102 -1.83 12.20 -8.31
N CYS A 103 -1.30 10.99 -8.28
CA CYS A 103 -2.04 9.75 -8.12
C CYS A 103 -1.62 9.08 -6.82
N TYR A 104 -2.61 8.64 -6.03
CA TYR A 104 -2.45 8.08 -4.71
C TYR A 104 -3.13 6.72 -4.61
N VAL A 105 -2.55 5.83 -3.80
CA VAL A 105 -3.11 4.53 -3.43
C VAL A 105 -3.54 4.54 -1.96
N LEU A 106 -4.64 3.87 -1.64
CA LEU A 106 -5.01 3.65 -0.24
C LEU A 106 -4.01 2.68 0.40
N VAL A 107 -3.53 3.04 1.59
CA VAL A 107 -2.61 2.23 2.39
C VAL A 107 -3.20 1.97 3.75
N GLU A 108 -3.18 0.71 4.16
CA GLU A 108 -3.56 0.26 5.49
C GLU A 108 -2.34 -0.25 6.24
N ARG A 109 -2.17 0.21 7.49
CA ARG A 109 -1.06 -0.15 8.36
C ARG A 109 -1.57 -0.84 9.63
N PHE A 110 -1.03 -2.03 9.88
CA PHE A 110 -1.16 -2.71 11.15
C PHE A 110 0.11 -2.49 11.95
N VAL A 111 -0.06 -1.82 13.09
CA VAL A 111 1.03 -1.39 13.96
C VAL A 111 0.94 -2.19 15.26
N LEU A 112 2.00 -2.94 15.55
CA LEU A 112 2.19 -3.63 16.81
C LEU A 112 3.20 -2.85 17.66
N LYS A 113 2.80 -2.51 18.88
CA LYS A 113 3.66 -1.83 19.85
C LYS A 113 4.06 -2.78 20.97
N ARG A 114 5.27 -2.61 21.49
CA ARG A 114 5.72 -3.27 22.72
C ARG A 114 4.98 -2.68 23.92
N MET A 115 5.12 -3.33 25.08
CA MET A 115 4.51 -2.88 26.34
C MET A 115 5.00 -1.48 26.77
N ASP A 116 6.21 -1.10 26.40
CA ASP A 116 6.77 0.23 26.66
C ASP A 116 6.26 1.31 25.68
N GLY A 117 5.38 0.95 24.74
CA GLY A 117 4.81 1.83 23.73
C GLY A 117 5.68 2.01 22.48
N SER A 118 6.90 1.46 22.44
CA SER A 118 7.76 1.50 21.26
C SER A 118 7.19 0.66 20.10
N LEU A 119 7.50 1.04 18.87
CA LEU A 119 7.09 0.32 17.67
C LEU A 119 7.86 -1.00 17.56
N ALA A 120 7.16 -2.14 17.46
CA ALA A 120 7.79 -3.43 17.20
C ALA A 120 7.69 -3.82 15.71
N LEU A 121 6.48 -3.78 15.17
CA LEU A 121 6.20 -4.28 13.81
C LEU A 121 5.18 -3.39 13.13
N THR A 122 5.42 -3.09 11.86
CA THR A 122 4.42 -2.49 10.96
C THR A 122 4.21 -3.40 9.75
N CYS A 123 2.98 -3.84 9.52
CA CYS A 123 2.58 -4.45 8.26
C CYS A 123 1.81 -3.42 7.42
N VAL A 124 2.30 -3.15 6.21
CA VAL A 124 1.78 -2.14 5.28
C VAL A 124 1.14 -2.86 4.09
N PHE A 125 -0.09 -2.49 3.76
CA PHE A 125 -0.87 -3.06 2.66
C PHE A 125 -1.37 -1.96 1.74
N ARG A 126 -1.04 -2.03 0.45
CA ARG A 126 -1.44 -1.07 -0.58
C ARG A 126 -2.56 -1.65 -1.45
N HIS A 127 -3.68 -0.95 -1.49
CA HIS A 127 -4.89 -1.31 -2.25
C HIS A 127 -4.81 -0.71 -3.65
N THR A 128 -4.13 -1.39 -4.56
CA THR A 128 -3.87 -0.96 -5.95
C THR A 128 -5.13 -0.75 -6.79
N ASP A 129 -6.26 -1.29 -6.35
CA ASP A 129 -7.62 -1.08 -6.87
C ASP A 129 -8.28 0.19 -6.33
N LYS A 130 -7.81 0.73 -5.21
CA LYS A 130 -8.31 1.95 -4.56
C LYS A 130 -7.39 3.12 -4.82
N ILE A 131 -7.68 3.83 -5.90
CA ILE A 131 -6.89 4.96 -6.38
C ILE A 131 -7.65 6.27 -6.22
N LYS A 132 -6.92 7.32 -5.85
CA LYS A 132 -7.41 8.71 -5.84
C LYS A 132 -6.46 9.57 -6.64
N THR A 133 -7.01 10.45 -7.48
CA THR A 133 -6.22 11.41 -8.26
C THR A 133 -6.55 12.84 -7.81
N LYS A 134 -5.56 13.72 -7.96
CA LYS A 134 -5.68 15.16 -7.69
C LYS A 134 -5.09 15.93 -8.85
N TRP A 135 -5.83 16.93 -9.29
CA TRP A 135 -5.42 17.91 -10.30
C TRP A 135 -5.37 19.28 -9.61
N LEU A 136 -4.20 19.92 -9.63
CA LEU A 136 -3.93 21.26 -9.07
C LEU A 136 -3.58 22.23 -10.19
#